data_AF-A0AAD4GSH7-F1
#
_entry.id   AF-A0AAD4GSH7-F1
#
_cell.length_a   1.000
_cell.length_b   1.000
_cell.length_c   1.000
_cell.angle_alpha   90.00
_cell.angle_beta   90.00
_cell.angle_gamma   90.00
#
_symmetry.space_group_name_H-M   'P 1'
#
loop_
_entity.id
_entity.type
_entity.pdbx_description
1 polymer ?
#
loop_
_entity_poly.entity_id
_entity_poly.type
_entity_poly.pdbx_seq_one_letter_code
_entity_poly.pdbx_strand_id
1 'polypeptide(L)'
;MVTYLPISSPFIRFAGRYVDDAFGVAAGWNFFVFEAAMVPFEITACNMIITYWTDKIPIAAIIVIVLALYILLNLFAVQWYGESEFWLALGKVLLSTGLIIFTFIVMLGGNPLGDRFGFRYWNNPGSFAEFYKTGDPGRFLGFLACLIQASFTIAGPDYVSMAAGETINPRGVLPKAYNGSLCVGILVPHDDPNLATAFKKGLPGAAASPYVIAMDRLNIPILPHIVNAMVLLAAFSAGNSYVYCASRSLYGLALDGKAPRLLAKCTKNGVPIYCIAVVFLIALLAFLQVSNSASVVLEWFVNLVTASQLINFSVITFTYTRFRKALIAQGIPRESLPYISRGQPYVAYVALTCTTIMAFVGGYTVFLNGNWDIPTFLFSYTMIGVFPIIFVGWKFYHKTTFRKPEDIDVTTGVEEIEEYHRNYVPAKPSNMFSKFGDQVFG
;
A
#
# COMPACT_ATOMS: atom_id res chain seq x y z
N MET A 1 -6.91 2.83 18.92
CA MET A 1 -7.54 1.50 18.74
C MET A 1 -6.49 0.42 18.81
N VAL A 2 -5.54 0.35 17.89
CA VAL A 2 -4.47 -0.68 17.88
C VAL A 2 -3.64 -0.67 19.16
N THR A 3 -3.19 0.50 19.63
CA THR A 3 -2.42 0.62 20.89
C THR A 3 -3.20 0.27 22.15
N TYR A 4 -4.53 0.33 22.07
CA TYR A 4 -5.45 0.03 23.17
C TYR A 4 -5.74 -1.47 23.26
N LEU A 5 -5.91 -2.13 22.11
CA LEU A 5 -6.12 -3.57 22.01
C LEU A 5 -5.31 -4.14 20.82
N PRO A 6 -4.02 -4.44 20.99
CA PRO A 6 -3.21 -5.03 19.93
C PRO A 6 -3.71 -6.45 19.63
N ILE A 7 -4.39 -6.60 18.50
CA ILE A 7 -4.87 -7.88 17.98
C ILE A 7 -4.38 -8.07 16.55
N SER A 8 -4.17 -9.30 16.13
CA SER A 8 -3.80 -9.63 14.75
C SER A 8 -4.88 -9.18 13.76
N SER A 9 -4.49 -8.57 12.64
CA SER A 9 -5.40 -7.96 11.64
C SER A 9 -6.40 -6.96 12.25
N PRO A 10 -5.91 -5.88 12.90
CA PRO A 10 -6.71 -5.09 13.82
C PRO A 10 -7.84 -4.34 13.13
N PHE A 11 -7.66 -3.76 11.94
CA PHE A 11 -8.72 -2.98 11.31
C PHE A 11 -9.93 -3.84 10.89
N ILE A 12 -9.70 -5.07 10.40
CA ILE A 12 -10.79 -6.01 10.01
C ILE A 12 -11.56 -6.47 11.26
N ARG A 13 -10.83 -6.86 12.32
CA ARG A 13 -11.44 -7.33 13.56
C ARG A 13 -12.10 -6.21 14.36
N PHE A 14 -11.54 -5.01 14.36
CA PHE A 14 -12.19 -3.83 14.95
C PHE A 14 -13.44 -3.42 14.18
N ALA A 15 -13.45 -3.51 12.85
CA ALA A 15 -14.65 -3.26 12.05
C ALA A 15 -15.79 -4.22 12.45
N GLY A 16 -15.49 -5.52 12.62
CA GLY A 16 -16.46 -6.49 13.15
C GLY A 16 -16.90 -6.20 14.58
N ARG A 17 -15.94 -5.94 15.47
CA ARG A 17 -16.17 -5.77 16.91
C ARG A 17 -16.89 -4.47 17.28
N TYR A 18 -16.55 -3.36 16.64
CA TYR A 18 -17.06 -2.02 16.99
C TYR A 18 -18.19 -1.50 16.09
N VAL A 19 -18.46 -2.15 14.95
CA VAL A 19 -19.48 -1.68 14.00
C VAL A 19 -20.56 -2.72 13.80
N ASP A 20 -20.24 -3.77 13.05
CA ASP A 20 -21.15 -4.85 12.64
C ASP A 20 -20.28 -5.98 12.05
N ASP A 21 -20.66 -7.23 12.30
CA ASP A 21 -19.93 -8.38 11.77
C ASP A 21 -19.93 -8.38 10.23
N ALA A 22 -21.03 -7.94 9.60
CA ALA A 22 -21.10 -7.75 8.14
C ALA A 22 -20.09 -6.71 7.62
N PHE A 23 -19.82 -5.66 8.40
CA PHE A 23 -18.87 -4.61 8.03
C PHE A 23 -17.43 -5.12 8.12
N GLY A 24 -17.13 -5.94 9.14
CA GLY A 24 -15.85 -6.63 9.24
C GLY A 24 -15.62 -7.63 8.09
N VAL A 25 -16.65 -8.36 7.65
CA VAL A 25 -16.57 -9.25 6.49
C VAL A 25 -16.27 -8.48 5.20
N ALA A 26 -17.02 -7.41 4.94
CA ALA A 26 -16.82 -6.58 3.76
C ALA A 26 -15.42 -5.94 3.73
N ALA A 27 -14.94 -5.44 4.88
CA ALA A 27 -13.59 -4.91 5.02
C ALA A 27 -12.51 -5.97 4.77
N GLY A 28 -12.70 -7.19 5.30
CA GLY A 28 -11.76 -8.28 5.11
C GLY A 28 -11.66 -8.77 3.66
N TRP A 29 -12.80 -8.89 2.97
CA TRP A 29 -12.80 -9.25 1.54
C TRP A 29 -12.22 -8.13 0.67
N ASN A 30 -12.54 -6.86 0.94
CA ASN A 30 -11.93 -5.73 0.23
C ASN A 30 -10.40 -5.71 0.42
N PHE A 31 -9.94 -5.96 1.63
CA PHE A 31 -8.50 -6.06 1.91
C PHE A 31 -7.86 -7.24 1.19
N PHE A 32 -8.49 -8.42 1.19
CA PHE A 32 -7.98 -9.57 0.44
C PHE A 32 -7.82 -9.24 -1.06
N VAL A 33 -8.83 -8.63 -1.69
CA VAL A 33 -8.71 -8.34 -3.12
C VAL A 33 -7.69 -7.23 -3.40
N PHE A 34 -7.55 -6.25 -2.50
CA PHE A 34 -6.47 -5.27 -2.55
C PHE A 34 -5.09 -5.95 -2.57
N GLU A 35 -4.81 -6.85 -1.63
CA GLU A 35 -3.53 -7.57 -1.57
C GLU A 35 -3.33 -8.48 -2.78
N ALA A 36 -4.37 -9.20 -3.19
CA ALA A 36 -4.31 -10.10 -4.33
C ALA A 36 -4.12 -9.36 -5.67
N ALA A 37 -4.65 -8.14 -5.82
CA ALA A 37 -4.48 -7.30 -7.00
C ALA A 37 -3.10 -6.60 -7.06
N MET A 38 -2.44 -6.41 -5.92
CA MET A 38 -1.05 -5.94 -5.88
C MET A 38 -0.06 -6.96 -6.44
N VAL A 39 -0.36 -8.27 -6.36
CA VAL A 39 0.51 -9.31 -6.91
C VAL A 39 0.71 -9.16 -8.44
N PRO A 40 -0.35 -9.14 -9.29
CA PRO A 40 -0.17 -8.92 -10.72
C PRO A 40 0.34 -7.51 -11.07
N PHE A 41 0.07 -6.50 -10.23
CA PHE A 41 0.68 -5.18 -10.36
C PHE A 41 2.21 -5.26 -10.26
N GLU A 42 2.75 -5.89 -9.23
CA GLU A 42 4.20 -6.03 -9.05
C GLU A 42 4.85 -6.89 -10.14
N ILE A 43 4.18 -7.94 -10.60
CA ILE A 43 4.65 -8.75 -11.74
C ILE A 43 4.76 -7.89 -13.02
N THR A 44 3.76 -7.04 -13.26
CA THR A 44 3.75 -6.10 -14.39
C THR A 44 4.87 -5.06 -14.24
N ALA A 45 5.09 -4.54 -13.03
CA ALA A 45 6.20 -3.64 -12.74
C ALA A 45 7.58 -4.31 -12.97
N CYS A 46 7.78 -5.54 -12.48
CA CYS A 46 9.00 -6.31 -12.75
C CYS A 46 9.25 -6.49 -14.24
N ASN A 47 8.23 -6.83 -15.02
CA ASN A 47 8.34 -6.94 -16.47
C ASN A 47 8.80 -5.61 -17.10
N MET A 48 8.13 -4.50 -16.75
CA MET A 48 8.50 -3.16 -17.24
C MET A 48 9.93 -2.75 -16.90
N ILE A 49 10.45 -3.20 -15.74
CA ILE A 49 11.84 -2.92 -15.34
C ILE A 49 12.82 -3.81 -16.12
N ILE A 50 12.51 -5.07 -16.38
CA ILE A 50 13.39 -5.98 -17.14
C ILE A 50 13.54 -5.51 -18.60
N THR A 51 12.47 -4.96 -19.18
CA THR A 51 12.45 -4.34 -20.52
C THR A 51 13.51 -3.22 -20.66
N TYR A 52 13.94 -2.59 -19.56
CA TYR A 52 15.06 -1.62 -19.59
C TYR A 52 16.37 -2.22 -20.13
N TRP A 53 16.68 -3.47 -19.82
CA TRP A 53 17.92 -4.12 -20.29
C TRP A 53 17.72 -4.95 -21.56
N THR A 54 16.55 -5.55 -21.75
CA THR A 54 16.29 -6.41 -22.92
C THR A 54 14.82 -6.54 -23.27
N ASP A 55 14.52 -6.32 -24.55
CA ASP A 55 13.19 -6.53 -25.15
C ASP A 55 13.07 -7.90 -25.82
N LYS A 56 14.14 -8.70 -25.82
CA LYS A 56 14.20 -9.97 -26.57
C LYS A 56 13.42 -11.10 -25.89
N ILE A 57 13.13 -10.96 -24.60
CA ILE A 57 12.46 -12.00 -23.82
C ILE A 57 10.94 -11.78 -23.93
N PRO A 58 10.16 -12.80 -24.35
CA PRO A 58 8.71 -12.68 -24.38
C PRO A 58 8.15 -12.33 -22.99
N ILE A 59 7.25 -11.36 -22.95
CA ILE A 59 6.61 -10.90 -21.71
C ILE A 59 5.98 -12.08 -20.93
N ALA A 60 5.33 -13.00 -21.64
CA ALA A 60 4.76 -14.21 -21.05
C ALA A 60 5.81 -15.07 -20.31
N ALA A 61 7.04 -15.15 -20.81
CA ALA A 61 8.11 -15.92 -20.17
C ALA A 61 8.55 -15.25 -18.86
N ILE A 62 8.65 -13.92 -18.83
CA ILE A 62 8.98 -13.16 -17.62
C ILE A 62 7.92 -13.38 -16.54
N ILE A 63 6.63 -13.30 -16.90
CA ILE A 63 5.51 -13.54 -15.98
C ILE A 63 5.59 -14.94 -15.39
N VAL A 64 5.79 -15.98 -16.22
CA VAL A 64 5.89 -17.37 -15.76
C VAL A 64 7.08 -17.55 -14.81
N ILE A 65 8.23 -16.96 -15.11
CA ILE A 65 9.42 -17.03 -14.25
C ILE A 65 9.14 -16.39 -12.89
N VAL A 66 8.58 -15.17 -12.86
CA VAL A 66 8.28 -14.47 -11.60
C VAL A 66 7.24 -15.25 -10.77
N LEU A 67 6.18 -15.74 -11.41
CA LEU A 67 5.17 -16.58 -10.74
C LEU A 67 5.77 -17.86 -10.17
N ALA A 68 6.61 -18.56 -10.94
CA ALA A 68 7.28 -19.78 -10.49
C ALA A 68 8.18 -19.51 -9.27
N LEU A 69 8.90 -18.39 -9.27
CA LEU A 69 9.71 -17.97 -8.12
C LEU A 69 8.85 -17.66 -6.89
N TYR A 70 7.72 -16.97 -7.05
CA TYR A 70 6.79 -16.72 -5.95
C TYR A 70 6.22 -18.02 -5.38
N ILE A 71 5.85 -18.99 -6.23
CA ILE A 71 5.39 -20.31 -5.78
C ILE A 71 6.48 -20.99 -4.95
N LEU A 72 7.71 -20.99 -5.47
CA LEU A 72 8.83 -21.64 -4.82
C LEU A 72 9.10 -21.02 -3.43
N LEU A 73 9.16 -19.70 -3.35
CA LEU A 73 9.42 -18.98 -2.11
C LEU A 73 8.30 -19.18 -1.08
N ASN A 74 7.03 -19.09 -1.50
CA ASN A 74 5.88 -19.21 -0.60
C ASN A 74 5.56 -20.65 -0.17
N LEU A 75 5.98 -21.67 -0.94
CA LEU A 75 5.75 -23.07 -0.56
C LEU A 75 6.93 -23.70 0.19
N PHE A 76 8.17 -23.40 -0.22
CA PHE A 76 9.36 -24.10 0.29
C PHE A 76 10.23 -23.25 1.21
N ALA A 77 10.26 -21.92 1.02
CA ALA A 77 11.17 -21.04 1.73
C ALA A 77 10.52 -20.29 2.91
N VAL A 78 9.33 -20.67 3.37
CA VAL A 78 8.58 -19.96 4.44
C VAL A 78 9.41 -19.78 5.73
N GLN A 79 10.30 -20.72 6.04
CA GLN A 79 11.18 -20.63 7.23
C GLN A 79 12.29 -19.58 7.06
N TRP A 80 12.77 -19.37 5.83
CA TRP A 80 13.82 -18.41 5.48
C TRP A 80 13.28 -17.06 4.98
N TYR A 81 11.96 -16.99 4.80
CA TYR A 81 11.25 -15.83 4.29
C TYR A 81 11.50 -14.61 5.18
N GLY A 82 11.42 -14.77 6.50
CA GLY A 82 11.62 -13.66 7.46
C GLY A 82 13.01 -13.03 7.38
N GLU A 83 14.06 -13.87 7.29
CA GLU A 83 15.44 -13.37 7.15
C GLU A 83 15.68 -12.74 5.77
N SER A 84 15.16 -13.36 4.70
CA SER A 84 15.34 -12.85 3.34
C SER A 84 14.63 -11.51 3.14
N GLU A 85 13.41 -11.36 3.64
CA GLU A 85 12.67 -10.10 3.62
C GLU A 85 13.37 -9.02 4.45
N PHE A 86 13.99 -9.37 5.58
CA PHE A 86 14.77 -8.39 6.36
C PHE A 86 15.91 -7.78 5.53
N TRP A 87 16.69 -8.62 4.82
CA TRP A 87 17.77 -8.13 3.95
C TRP A 87 17.25 -7.34 2.74
N LEU A 88 16.14 -7.77 2.14
CA LEU A 88 15.51 -7.07 1.02
C LEU A 88 14.92 -5.72 1.45
N ALA A 89 14.32 -5.66 2.64
CA ALA A 89 13.82 -4.42 3.25
C ALA A 89 14.96 -3.46 3.58
N LEU A 90 16.10 -3.94 4.10
CA LEU A 90 17.29 -3.13 4.30
C LEU A 90 17.78 -2.53 2.96
N GLY A 91 17.77 -3.33 1.89
CA GLY A 91 18.07 -2.86 0.54
C GLY A 91 17.16 -1.71 0.07
N LYS A 92 15.84 -1.80 0.33
CA LYS A 92 14.87 -0.73 0.01
C LYS A 92 15.17 0.57 0.76
N VAL A 93 15.54 0.47 2.05
CA VAL A 93 15.91 1.63 2.88
C VAL A 93 17.21 2.27 2.38
N LEU A 94 18.21 1.46 2.03
CA LEU A 94 19.48 1.93 1.45
C LEU A 94 19.26 2.61 0.10
N LEU A 95 18.43 2.03 -0.78
CA LEU A 95 18.05 2.63 -2.05
C LEU A 95 17.39 4.00 -1.82
N SER A 96 16.39 4.07 -0.95
CA SER A 96 15.66 5.32 -0.65
C SER A 96 16.59 6.39 -0.09
N THR A 97 17.45 6.03 0.86
CA THR A 97 18.44 6.94 1.45
C THR A 97 19.45 7.40 0.41
N GLY A 98 19.93 6.48 -0.44
CA GLY A 98 20.85 6.79 -1.54
C GLY A 98 20.26 7.75 -2.56
N LEU A 99 18.98 7.59 -2.92
CA LEU A 99 18.26 8.50 -3.82
C LEU A 99 18.07 9.89 -3.21
N ILE A 100 17.82 9.99 -1.89
CA ILE A 100 17.73 11.27 -1.18
C ILE A 100 19.09 11.98 -1.17
N ILE A 101 20.16 11.26 -0.83
CA ILE A 101 21.54 11.80 -0.84
C ILE A 101 21.93 12.24 -2.26
N PHE A 102 21.63 11.41 -3.26
CA PHE A 102 21.83 11.75 -4.67
C PHE A 102 21.12 13.05 -5.04
N THR A 103 19.84 13.18 -4.68
CA THR A 103 19.07 14.41 -4.92
C THR A 103 19.76 15.63 -4.32
N PHE A 104 20.21 15.54 -3.07
CA PHE A 104 20.86 16.63 -2.36
C PHE A 104 22.20 17.03 -3.00
N ILE A 105 23.05 16.05 -3.33
CA ILE A 105 24.37 16.28 -3.94
C ILE A 105 24.21 16.95 -5.31
N VAL A 106 23.33 16.39 -6.16
CA VAL A 106 23.11 16.90 -7.51
C VAL A 106 22.47 18.29 -7.47
N MET A 107 21.51 18.52 -6.57
CA MET A 107 20.88 19.84 -6.38
C MET A 107 21.89 20.93 -6.02
N LEU A 108 22.93 20.58 -5.24
CA LEU A 108 24.01 21.48 -4.84
C LEU A 108 25.10 21.67 -5.91
N GLY A 109 24.98 21.05 -7.08
CA GLY A 109 25.95 21.16 -8.18
C GLY A 109 27.01 20.06 -8.21
N GLY A 110 26.84 18.98 -7.45
CA GLY A 110 27.69 17.79 -7.53
C GLY A 110 27.40 16.91 -8.76
N ASN A 111 26.98 17.51 -9.87
CA ASN A 111 26.70 16.84 -11.12
C ASN A 111 27.84 17.05 -12.14
N PRO A 112 28.01 16.14 -13.12
CA PRO A 112 29.00 16.29 -14.19
C PRO A 112 28.84 17.59 -15.01
N LEU A 113 27.65 18.19 -14.98
CA LEU A 113 27.32 19.45 -15.65
C LEU A 113 27.66 20.71 -14.83
N GLY A 114 27.97 20.58 -13.54
CA GLY A 114 28.26 21.69 -12.63
C GLY A 114 27.09 22.66 -12.37
N ASP A 115 25.86 22.34 -12.80
CA ASP A 115 24.69 23.22 -12.63
C ASP A 115 24.00 22.99 -11.28
N ARG A 116 23.77 24.08 -10.55
CA ARG A 116 23.02 24.12 -9.30
C ARG A 116 21.57 24.49 -9.60
N PHE A 117 20.73 23.49 -9.84
CA PHE A 117 19.33 23.76 -10.20
C PHE A 117 18.45 24.06 -8.98
N GLY A 118 18.78 23.63 -7.76
CA GLY A 118 17.95 23.98 -6.59
C GLY A 118 16.46 23.71 -6.81
N PHE A 119 15.59 24.65 -6.44
CA PHE A 119 14.14 24.61 -6.73
C PHE A 119 13.75 25.27 -8.07
N ARG A 120 14.69 25.40 -9.03
CA ARG A 120 14.46 26.12 -10.30
C ARG A 120 13.22 25.61 -11.05
N TYR A 121 12.99 24.30 -11.07
CA TYR A 121 11.85 23.68 -11.76
C TYR A 121 10.49 23.92 -11.10
N TRP A 122 10.47 24.32 -9.83
CA TRP A 122 9.24 24.73 -9.15
C TRP A 122 8.82 26.16 -9.56
N ASN A 123 9.78 26.98 -9.97
CA ASN A 123 9.54 28.35 -10.44
C ASN A 123 9.32 28.43 -11.96
N ASN A 124 10.11 27.70 -12.75
CA ASN A 124 10.00 27.63 -14.21
C ASN A 124 10.16 26.16 -14.64
N PRO A 125 9.10 25.47 -15.12
CA PRO A 125 7.87 25.97 -15.76
C PRO A 125 6.68 26.19 -14.79
N GLY A 126 6.87 25.92 -13.50
CA GLY A 126 5.85 26.06 -12.45
C GLY A 126 5.41 24.72 -11.85
N SER A 127 4.80 24.77 -10.66
CA SER A 127 4.38 23.58 -9.89
C SER A 127 3.08 22.92 -10.37
N PHE A 128 2.24 23.62 -11.15
CA PHE A 128 0.93 23.13 -11.60
C PHE A 128 0.86 23.04 -13.12
N ALA A 129 0.72 21.81 -13.63
CA ALA A 129 0.55 21.53 -15.05
C ALA A 129 -0.94 21.44 -15.43
N GLU A 130 -1.26 21.84 -16.66
CA GLU A 130 -2.60 21.69 -17.23
C GLU A 130 -2.82 20.24 -17.70
N PHE A 131 -3.94 19.62 -17.29
CA PHE A 131 -4.28 18.25 -17.65
C PHE A 131 -5.70 18.18 -18.25
N TYR A 132 -5.84 17.55 -19.41
CA TYR A 132 -7.07 17.40 -20.23
C TYR A 132 -7.77 18.67 -20.74
N LYS A 133 -7.72 19.79 -20.02
CA LYS A 133 -8.27 21.09 -20.41
C LYS A 133 -7.22 22.18 -20.25
N THR A 134 -7.39 23.29 -20.96
CA THR A 134 -6.53 24.47 -20.82
C THR A 134 -7.06 25.41 -19.73
N GLY A 135 -6.15 26.14 -19.06
CA GLY A 135 -6.45 27.10 -18.00
C GLY A 135 -6.68 26.50 -16.59
N ASP A 136 -7.26 27.29 -15.69
CA ASP A 136 -7.51 26.93 -14.28
C ASP A 136 -8.25 25.58 -14.08
N PRO A 137 -9.29 25.21 -14.85
CA PRO A 137 -9.89 23.88 -14.70
C PRO A 137 -8.94 22.76 -15.10
N GLY A 138 -8.03 22.98 -16.05
CA GLY A 138 -6.98 22.04 -16.42
C GLY A 138 -5.96 21.80 -15.31
N ARG A 139 -5.56 22.86 -14.61
CA ARG A 139 -4.65 22.78 -13.46
C ARG A 139 -5.28 22.05 -12.28
N PHE A 140 -6.57 22.25 -12.05
CA PHE A 140 -7.31 21.53 -11.02
C PHE A 140 -7.45 20.03 -11.34
N LEU A 141 -7.73 19.67 -12.60
CA LEU A 141 -7.77 18.27 -13.03
C LEU A 141 -6.39 17.60 -12.89
N GLY A 142 -5.31 18.31 -13.21
CA GLY A 142 -3.94 17.84 -13.00
C GLY A 142 -3.64 17.60 -11.52
N PHE A 143 -4.03 18.55 -10.67
CA PHE A 143 -3.92 18.38 -9.21
C PHE A 143 -4.72 17.16 -8.71
N LEU A 144 -5.95 16.97 -9.17
CA LEU A 144 -6.78 15.81 -8.79
C LEU A 144 -6.15 14.49 -9.24
N ALA A 145 -5.62 14.42 -10.46
CA ALA A 145 -4.92 13.22 -10.94
C ALA A 145 -3.68 12.90 -10.08
N CYS A 146 -2.87 13.91 -9.76
CA CYS A 146 -1.73 13.76 -8.85
C CYS A 146 -2.17 13.34 -7.44
N LEU A 147 -3.29 13.86 -6.92
CA LEU A 147 -3.82 13.50 -5.61
C LEU A 147 -4.30 12.04 -5.55
N ILE A 148 -4.92 11.54 -6.62
CA ILE A 148 -5.31 10.12 -6.74
C ILE A 148 -4.07 9.24 -6.77
N GLN A 149 -3.07 9.58 -7.60
CA GLN A 149 -1.81 8.83 -7.65
C GLN A 149 -1.06 8.89 -6.30
N ALA A 150 -1.08 10.03 -5.62
CA ALA A 150 -0.50 10.16 -4.29
C ALA A 150 -1.23 9.26 -3.27
N SER A 151 -2.56 9.15 -3.38
CA SER A 151 -3.36 8.27 -2.52
C SER A 151 -3.00 6.79 -2.68
N PHE A 152 -2.66 6.36 -3.91
CA PHE A 152 -2.08 5.03 -4.16
C PHE A 152 -0.73 4.85 -3.45
N THR A 153 0.16 5.85 -3.54
CA THR A 153 1.51 5.77 -2.96
C THR A 153 1.54 5.81 -1.43
N ILE A 154 0.50 6.38 -0.80
CA ILE A 154 0.34 6.39 0.66
C ILE A 154 -0.37 5.08 1.07
N ALA A 155 0.30 3.95 0.82
CA ALA A 155 -0.06 2.64 1.35
C ALA A 155 0.95 2.28 2.46
N GLY A 156 0.47 1.77 3.61
CA GLY A 156 1.37 1.47 4.72
C GLY A 156 0.80 1.58 6.13
N PRO A 157 -0.04 2.59 6.47
CA PRO A 157 -0.61 2.68 7.82
C PRO A 157 -1.33 1.40 8.27
N ASP A 158 -1.99 0.73 7.33
CA ASP A 158 -2.78 -0.48 7.57
C ASP A 158 -1.85 -1.69 7.82
N TYR A 159 -0.77 -1.82 7.06
CA TYR A 159 0.26 -2.85 7.25
C TYR A 159 1.03 -2.66 8.56
N VAL A 160 1.39 -1.42 8.87
CA VAL A 160 1.99 -1.02 10.14
C VAL A 160 1.07 -1.40 11.30
N SER A 161 -0.25 -1.30 11.11
CA SER A 161 -1.23 -1.77 12.10
C SER A 161 -1.26 -3.30 12.24
N MET A 162 -1.09 -4.06 11.16
CA MET A 162 -1.04 -5.53 11.20
C MET A 162 0.24 -6.04 11.89
N ALA A 163 1.40 -5.44 11.56
CA ALA A 163 2.68 -5.75 12.16
C ALA A 163 2.74 -5.39 13.66
N ALA A 164 1.88 -4.47 14.13
CA ALA A 164 1.81 -4.10 15.55
C ALA A 164 1.44 -5.28 16.47
N GLY A 165 0.78 -6.33 15.96
CA GLY A 165 0.50 -7.54 16.73
C GLY A 165 1.72 -8.47 16.91
N GLU A 166 2.76 -8.29 16.08
CA GLU A 166 3.97 -9.12 16.05
C GLU A 166 5.23 -8.35 16.49
N THR A 167 5.12 -7.03 16.66
CA THR A 167 6.24 -6.16 17.05
C THR A 167 6.38 -6.10 18.58
N ILE A 168 7.62 -6.21 19.07
CA ILE A 168 7.95 -5.99 20.47
C ILE A 168 7.72 -4.50 20.79
N ASN A 169 6.71 -4.19 21.60
CA ASN A 169 6.34 -2.84 22.02
C ASN A 169 5.86 -1.87 20.89
N PRO A 170 4.66 -2.10 20.31
CA PRO A 170 4.12 -1.30 19.22
C PRO A 170 3.80 0.17 19.59
N ARG A 171 3.89 0.57 20.87
CA ARG A 171 3.51 1.93 21.31
C ARG A 171 4.57 3.00 21.01
N GLY A 172 5.85 2.63 20.87
CA GLY A 172 6.97 3.56 20.64
C GLY A 172 7.42 3.69 19.18
N VAL A 173 7.33 2.60 18.42
CA VAL A 173 7.94 2.48 17.07
C VAL A 173 7.09 3.13 15.97
N LEU A 174 5.76 3.00 16.04
CA LEU A 174 4.84 3.39 14.95
C LEU A 174 4.83 4.88 14.55
N PRO A 175 5.08 5.87 15.45
CA PRO A 175 4.99 7.29 15.07
C PRO A 175 6.13 7.85 14.20
N LYS A 176 7.26 7.13 13.99
CA LYS A 176 8.51 7.73 13.47
C LYS A 176 8.74 7.65 11.94
N ALA A 177 7.84 7.06 11.16
CA ALA A 177 8.19 6.54 9.81
C ALA A 177 7.84 7.41 8.57
N TYR A 178 7.56 8.72 8.65
CA TYR A 178 6.84 9.44 7.57
C TYR A 178 7.51 10.65 6.88
N ASN A 179 8.83 10.69 6.68
CA ASN A 179 9.47 11.83 5.99
C ASN A 179 10.34 11.40 4.78
N GLY A 180 9.81 11.49 3.55
CA GLY A 180 10.61 11.19 2.34
C GLY A 180 10.10 11.72 0.98
N SER A 181 8.86 12.20 0.86
CA SER A 181 8.22 12.44 -0.45
C SER A 181 8.64 13.71 -1.20
N LEU A 182 9.40 14.64 -0.58
CA LEU A 182 9.72 15.95 -1.20
C LEU A 182 10.86 15.89 -2.24
N CYS A 183 11.65 14.83 -2.30
CA CYS A 183 12.89 14.83 -3.09
C CYS A 183 12.69 14.68 -4.60
N VAL A 184 11.61 14.00 -5.04
CA VAL A 184 11.43 13.64 -6.46
C VAL A 184 11.14 14.85 -7.36
N GLY A 185 10.33 15.80 -6.87
CA GLY A 185 9.90 16.98 -7.64
C GLY A 185 11.01 18.01 -7.88
N ILE A 186 12.20 17.83 -7.33
CA ILE A 186 13.35 18.73 -7.46
C ILE A 186 14.24 18.33 -8.65
N LEU A 187 14.23 17.05 -9.03
CA LEU A 187 15.20 16.47 -9.97
C LEU A 187 14.88 16.72 -11.45
N VAL A 188 13.60 16.68 -11.81
CA VAL A 188 13.15 16.73 -13.20
C VAL A 188 11.99 17.73 -13.32
N PRO A 189 12.04 18.67 -14.28
CA PRO A 189 10.89 19.52 -14.56
C PRO A 189 9.74 18.74 -15.19
N HIS A 190 8.51 19.16 -14.90
CA HIS A 190 7.31 18.46 -15.39
C HIS A 190 7.15 18.51 -16.93
N ASP A 191 7.81 19.46 -17.60
CA ASP A 191 7.76 19.68 -19.06
C ASP A 191 8.88 18.99 -19.83
N ASP A 192 9.70 18.16 -19.16
CA ASP A 192 10.81 17.48 -19.81
C ASP A 192 10.31 16.60 -20.97
N PRO A 193 10.85 16.73 -22.20
CA PRO A 193 10.38 16.00 -23.36
C PRO A 193 10.57 14.49 -23.23
N ASN A 194 11.53 14.00 -22.43
CA ASN A 194 11.67 12.56 -22.15
C ASN A 194 10.62 12.08 -21.16
N LEU A 195 10.24 12.89 -20.16
CA LEU A 195 9.13 12.59 -19.25
C LEU A 195 7.78 12.63 -19.98
N ALA A 196 7.55 13.67 -20.78
CA ALA A 196 6.30 13.84 -21.55
C ALA A 196 6.15 12.80 -22.66
N THR A 197 7.23 12.37 -23.31
CA THR A 197 7.18 11.25 -24.27
C THR A 197 7.11 9.90 -23.59
N ALA A 198 7.71 9.71 -22.40
CA ALA A 198 7.52 8.50 -21.60
C ALA A 198 6.06 8.30 -21.18
N PHE A 199 5.40 9.37 -20.71
CA PHE A 199 3.96 9.35 -20.40
C PHE A 199 3.09 9.20 -21.65
N LYS A 200 3.37 9.91 -22.76
CA LYS A 200 2.53 9.86 -23.98
C LYS A 200 2.71 8.61 -24.83
N LYS A 201 3.89 7.96 -24.81
CA LYS A 201 4.19 6.78 -25.64
C LYS A 201 4.12 5.46 -24.86
N GLY A 202 3.82 5.49 -23.56
CA GLY A 202 3.78 4.28 -22.73
C GLY A 202 5.10 3.51 -22.73
N LEU A 203 6.23 4.25 -22.71
CA LEU A 203 7.55 3.64 -22.67
C LEU A 203 7.73 2.87 -21.34
N PRO A 204 8.44 1.73 -21.35
CA PRO A 204 8.54 0.82 -20.21
C PRO A 204 8.99 1.55 -18.92
N GLY A 205 8.27 1.26 -17.83
CA GLY A 205 8.19 2.02 -16.57
C GLY A 205 9.48 2.20 -15.77
N ALA A 206 10.61 1.64 -16.20
CA ALA A 206 11.93 1.94 -15.65
C ALA A 206 12.66 3.06 -16.40
N ALA A 207 12.47 3.18 -17.72
CA ALA A 207 13.00 4.31 -18.51
C ALA A 207 12.24 5.63 -18.24
N ALA A 208 11.07 5.54 -17.60
CA ALA A 208 10.23 6.68 -17.24
C ALA A 208 10.44 7.17 -15.78
N SER A 209 11.25 6.49 -14.97
CA SER A 209 11.45 6.87 -13.57
C SER A 209 12.15 8.23 -13.49
N PRO A 210 11.61 9.23 -12.75
CA PRO A 210 12.23 10.56 -12.66
C PRO A 210 13.68 10.53 -12.16
N TYR A 211 14.03 9.55 -11.31
CA TYR A 211 15.42 9.37 -10.86
C TYR A 211 16.34 8.86 -11.97
N VAL A 212 15.87 7.90 -12.77
CA VAL A 212 16.62 7.33 -13.91
C VAL A 212 16.77 8.39 -14.99
N ILE A 213 15.69 9.08 -15.35
CA ILE A 213 15.69 10.20 -16.30
C ILE A 213 16.65 11.29 -15.83
N ALA A 214 16.64 11.65 -14.54
CA ALA A 214 17.58 12.63 -14.01
C ALA A 214 19.03 12.16 -14.16
N MET A 215 19.33 10.91 -13.82
CA MET A 215 20.69 10.35 -13.94
C MET A 215 21.18 10.33 -15.39
N ASP A 216 20.30 10.00 -16.34
CA ASP A 216 20.59 10.04 -17.77
C ASP A 216 20.81 11.49 -18.25
N ARG A 217 19.95 12.43 -17.84
CA ARG A 217 20.09 13.85 -18.19
C ARG A 217 21.37 14.48 -17.65
N LEU A 218 21.87 13.95 -16.53
CA LEU A 218 23.11 14.37 -15.89
C LEU A 218 24.34 13.61 -16.42
N ASN A 219 24.17 12.72 -17.41
CA ASN A 219 25.19 11.87 -18.02
C ASN A 219 25.94 10.98 -17.00
N ILE A 220 25.22 10.35 -16.07
CA ILE A 220 25.80 9.41 -15.09
C ILE A 220 25.58 7.96 -15.60
N PRO A 221 26.60 7.28 -16.15
CA PRO A 221 26.38 6.06 -16.93
C PRO A 221 26.04 4.81 -16.11
N ILE A 222 26.55 4.67 -14.89
CA ILE A 222 26.45 3.40 -14.12
C ILE A 222 25.25 3.41 -13.16
N LEU A 223 24.92 4.57 -12.60
CA LEU A 223 23.93 4.71 -11.54
C LEU A 223 22.50 4.29 -11.96
N PRO A 224 22.03 4.57 -13.20
CA PRO A 224 20.75 4.07 -13.70
C PRO A 224 20.60 2.55 -13.60
N HIS A 225 21.64 1.78 -13.96
CA HIS A 225 21.61 0.32 -13.91
C HIS A 225 21.53 -0.21 -12.48
N ILE A 226 22.25 0.41 -11.53
CA ILE A 226 22.22 0.05 -10.11
C ILE A 226 20.83 0.32 -9.53
N VAL A 227 20.25 1.49 -9.81
CA VAL A 227 18.91 1.87 -9.33
C VAL A 227 17.87 0.92 -9.91
N ASN A 228 17.87 0.67 -11.22
CA ASN A 228 16.91 -0.25 -11.83
C ASN A 228 17.03 -1.67 -11.26
N ALA A 229 18.24 -2.17 -11.00
CA ALA A 229 18.43 -3.48 -10.38
C ALA A 229 17.86 -3.53 -8.94
N MET A 230 18.11 -2.49 -8.14
CA MET A 230 17.56 -2.40 -6.78
C MET A 230 16.03 -2.23 -6.78
N VAL A 231 15.47 -1.47 -7.72
CA VAL A 231 14.01 -1.31 -7.88
C VAL A 231 13.36 -2.62 -8.33
N LEU A 232 13.98 -3.36 -9.25
CA LEU A 232 13.51 -4.70 -9.65
C LEU A 232 13.46 -5.65 -8.45
N LEU A 233 14.52 -5.68 -7.64
CA LEU A 233 14.59 -6.51 -6.45
C LEU A 233 13.55 -6.07 -5.39
N ALA A 234 13.33 -4.77 -5.26
CA ALA A 234 12.32 -4.21 -4.37
C ALA A 234 10.90 -4.59 -4.79
N ALA A 235 10.56 -4.47 -6.08
CA ALA A 235 9.28 -4.87 -6.66
C ALA A 235 9.05 -6.38 -6.52
N PHE A 236 10.07 -7.19 -6.82
CA PHE A 236 10.01 -8.64 -6.66
C PHE A 236 9.72 -9.04 -5.20
N SER A 237 10.42 -8.42 -4.24
CA SER A 237 10.19 -8.62 -2.80
C SER A 237 8.79 -8.15 -2.37
N ALA A 238 8.34 -6.98 -2.84
CA ALA A 238 7.00 -6.48 -2.53
C ALA A 238 5.91 -7.46 -3.01
N GLY A 239 6.00 -7.93 -4.26
CA GLY A 239 5.06 -8.92 -4.79
C GLY A 239 5.05 -10.23 -4.01
N ASN A 240 6.23 -10.72 -3.59
CA ASN A 240 6.33 -11.90 -2.73
C ASN A 240 5.65 -11.67 -1.36
N SER A 241 5.83 -10.50 -0.77
CA SER A 241 5.14 -10.07 0.45
C SER A 241 3.64 -9.99 0.29
N TYR A 242 3.14 -9.48 -0.84
CA TYR A 242 1.71 -9.45 -1.12
C TYR A 242 1.11 -10.86 -1.27
N VAL A 243 1.84 -11.82 -1.87
CA VAL A 243 1.38 -13.22 -1.92
C VAL A 243 1.27 -13.82 -0.51
N TYR A 244 2.26 -13.57 0.34
CA TYR A 244 2.27 -14.01 1.73
C TYR A 244 1.10 -13.40 2.52
N CYS A 245 0.95 -12.07 2.47
CA CYS A 245 -0.11 -11.36 3.18
C CYS A 245 -1.51 -11.75 2.66
N ALA A 246 -1.75 -11.75 1.34
CA ALA A 246 -3.03 -12.11 0.75
C ALA A 246 -3.48 -13.52 1.14
N SER A 247 -2.57 -14.49 1.11
CA SER A 247 -2.88 -15.88 1.46
C SER A 247 -3.20 -16.04 2.95
N ARG A 248 -2.51 -15.30 3.83
CA ARG A 248 -2.75 -15.28 5.28
C ARG A 248 -4.02 -14.54 5.64
N SER A 249 -4.33 -13.42 4.98
CA SER A 249 -5.58 -12.68 5.14
C SER A 249 -6.78 -13.54 4.76
N LEU A 250 -6.71 -14.26 3.64
CA LEU A 250 -7.74 -15.21 3.21
C LEU A 250 -7.89 -16.40 4.18
N TYR A 251 -6.77 -16.91 4.68
CA TYR A 251 -6.75 -17.96 5.70
C TYR A 251 -7.40 -17.49 7.01
N GLY A 252 -7.12 -16.26 7.46
CA GLY A 252 -7.73 -15.66 8.64
C GLY A 252 -9.25 -15.51 8.49
N LEU A 253 -9.73 -15.10 7.31
CA LEU A 253 -11.16 -15.07 7.00
C LEU A 253 -11.81 -16.46 7.05
N ALA A 254 -11.10 -17.49 6.59
CA ALA A 254 -11.59 -18.87 6.62
C ALA A 254 -11.68 -19.43 8.05
N LEU A 255 -10.71 -19.10 8.92
CA LEU A 255 -10.72 -19.47 10.33
C LEU A 255 -11.88 -18.80 11.09
N ASP A 256 -12.14 -17.52 10.81
CA ASP A 256 -13.25 -16.77 11.41
C ASP A 256 -14.64 -17.21 10.85
N GLY A 257 -14.69 -18.22 9.98
CA GLY A 257 -15.93 -18.73 9.35
C GLY A 257 -16.53 -17.79 8.29
N LYS A 258 -15.77 -16.79 7.85
CA LYS A 258 -16.16 -15.75 6.89
C LYS A 258 -15.76 -16.08 5.45
N ALA A 259 -15.05 -17.18 5.24
CA ALA A 259 -14.73 -17.78 3.95
C ALA A 259 -14.89 -19.31 3.99
N PRO A 260 -14.96 -20.01 2.84
CA PRO A 260 -15.14 -21.46 2.79
C PRO A 260 -14.11 -22.23 3.62
N ARG A 261 -14.57 -23.18 4.44
CA ARG A 261 -13.72 -23.99 5.35
C ARG A 261 -12.59 -24.75 4.65
N LEU A 262 -12.71 -25.03 3.36
CA LEU A 262 -11.65 -25.63 2.54
C LEU A 262 -10.35 -24.81 2.59
N LEU A 263 -10.48 -23.47 2.62
CA LEU A 263 -9.36 -22.54 2.64
C LEU A 263 -8.60 -22.54 3.98
N ALA A 264 -9.22 -23.01 5.06
CA ALA A 264 -8.59 -23.15 6.37
C ALA A 264 -7.66 -24.40 6.47
N LYS A 265 -7.47 -25.15 5.39
CA LYS A 265 -6.60 -26.34 5.40
C LYS A 265 -5.14 -25.96 5.14
N CYS A 266 -4.28 -26.26 6.12
CA CYS A 266 -2.82 -26.07 6.04
C CYS A 266 -2.05 -27.35 5.72
N THR A 267 -0.83 -27.20 5.23
CA THR A 267 0.16 -28.28 5.13
C THR A 267 0.75 -28.65 6.49
N LYS A 268 1.53 -29.74 6.52
CA LYS A 268 2.32 -30.14 7.70
C LYS A 268 3.25 -29.03 8.21
N ASN A 269 3.67 -28.11 7.33
CA ASN A 269 4.55 -26.99 7.66
C ASN A 269 3.78 -25.69 7.99
N GLY A 270 2.45 -25.76 8.15
CA GLY A 270 1.62 -24.59 8.51
C GLY A 270 1.32 -23.63 7.34
N VAL A 271 1.51 -24.07 6.10
CA VAL A 271 1.32 -23.24 4.89
C VAL A 271 -0.08 -23.46 4.30
N PRO A 272 -0.90 -22.41 4.09
CA PRO A 272 -2.25 -22.55 3.54
C PRO A 272 -2.26 -22.69 2.01
N ILE A 273 -2.02 -23.91 1.49
CA ILE A 273 -1.90 -24.16 0.04
C ILE A 273 -3.11 -23.66 -0.76
N TYR A 274 -4.34 -23.91 -0.30
CA TYR A 274 -5.52 -23.53 -1.06
C TYR A 274 -5.67 -22.00 -1.17
N CYS A 275 -5.34 -21.26 -0.11
CA CYS A 275 -5.32 -19.80 -0.17
C CYS A 275 -4.26 -19.30 -1.15
N ILE A 276 -3.07 -19.90 -1.11
CA ILE A 276 -1.98 -19.58 -2.04
C ILE A 276 -2.41 -19.85 -3.49
N ALA A 277 -3.07 -20.97 -3.76
CA ALA A 277 -3.59 -21.30 -5.09
C ALA A 277 -4.60 -20.26 -5.59
N VAL A 278 -5.52 -19.79 -4.73
CA VAL A 278 -6.47 -18.72 -5.09
C VAL A 278 -5.74 -17.42 -5.43
N VAL A 279 -4.74 -17.03 -4.64
CA VAL A 279 -3.93 -15.84 -4.93
C VAL A 279 -3.18 -16.00 -6.26
N PHE A 280 -2.65 -17.18 -6.56
CA PHE A 280 -2.00 -17.45 -7.84
C PHE A 280 -2.96 -17.39 -9.02
N LEU A 281 -4.19 -17.88 -8.88
CA LEU A 281 -5.22 -17.74 -9.92
C LEU A 281 -5.50 -16.27 -10.23
N ILE A 282 -5.50 -15.39 -9.22
CA ILE A 282 -5.65 -13.94 -9.41
C ILE A 282 -4.37 -13.35 -10.02
N ALA A 283 -3.18 -13.83 -9.63
CA ALA A 283 -1.91 -13.39 -10.19
C ALA A 283 -1.77 -13.71 -11.68
N LEU A 284 -2.50 -14.71 -12.22
CA LEU A 284 -2.59 -14.96 -13.66
C LEU A 284 -3.19 -13.78 -14.44
N LEU A 285 -3.91 -12.85 -13.78
CA LEU A 285 -4.33 -11.60 -14.42
C LEU A 285 -3.14 -10.75 -14.89
N ALA A 286 -1.91 -11.01 -14.41
CA ALA A 286 -0.70 -10.41 -14.96
C ALA A 286 -0.52 -10.71 -16.46
N PHE A 287 -1.07 -11.81 -16.99
CA PHE A 287 -1.04 -12.14 -18.43
C PHE A 287 -1.83 -11.17 -19.30
N LEU A 288 -2.69 -10.31 -18.74
CA LEU A 288 -3.37 -9.25 -19.49
C LEU A 288 -2.36 -8.35 -20.22
N GLN A 289 -1.14 -8.18 -19.68
CA GLN A 289 -0.09 -7.38 -20.32
C GLN A 289 0.54 -8.04 -21.57
N VAL A 290 0.16 -9.27 -21.89
CA VAL A 290 0.56 -9.92 -23.15
C VAL A 290 -0.35 -9.46 -24.29
N SER A 291 -1.63 -9.24 -24.00
CA SER A 291 -2.62 -8.76 -24.98
C SER A 291 -2.69 -7.24 -25.05
N ASN A 292 -2.31 -6.57 -23.96
CA ASN A 292 -2.36 -5.12 -23.78
C ASN A 292 -0.99 -4.58 -23.39
N SER A 293 -0.72 -3.29 -23.58
CA SER A 293 0.55 -2.71 -23.08
C SER A 293 0.63 -2.81 -21.56
N ALA A 294 1.84 -3.10 -21.03
CA ALA A 294 2.08 -3.20 -19.59
C ALA A 294 1.64 -1.95 -18.82
N SER A 295 1.79 -0.75 -19.42
CA SER A 295 1.35 0.50 -18.80
C SER A 295 -0.17 0.57 -18.59
N VAL A 296 -0.97 0.06 -19.53
CA VAL A 296 -2.44 0.06 -19.44
C VAL A 296 -2.90 -0.89 -18.34
N VAL A 297 -2.27 -2.08 -18.27
CA VAL A 297 -2.60 -3.07 -17.25
C VAL A 297 -2.17 -2.61 -15.86
N LEU A 298 -1.02 -1.95 -15.76
CA LEU A 298 -0.56 -1.32 -14.54
C LEU A 298 -1.55 -0.25 -14.07
N GLU A 299 -2.02 0.62 -14.96
CA GLU A 299 -3.04 1.63 -14.65
C GLU A 299 -4.34 1.01 -14.14
N TRP A 300 -4.83 -0.07 -14.77
CA TRP A 300 -6.01 -0.80 -14.30
C TRP A 300 -5.85 -1.31 -12.86
N PHE A 301 -4.71 -1.93 -12.54
CA PHE A 301 -4.45 -2.40 -11.18
C PHE A 301 -4.29 -1.24 -10.19
N VAL A 302 -3.61 -0.16 -10.57
CA VAL A 302 -3.50 1.06 -9.74
C VAL A 302 -4.89 1.60 -9.41
N ASN A 303 -5.78 1.70 -10.39
CA ASN A 303 -7.14 2.20 -10.18
C ASN A 303 -7.95 1.31 -9.21
N LEU A 304 -7.91 -0.01 -9.39
CA LEU A 304 -8.59 -0.96 -8.52
C LEU A 304 -8.05 -0.94 -7.09
N VAL A 305 -6.73 -0.96 -6.95
CA VAL A 305 -6.04 -0.93 -5.67
C VAL A 305 -6.32 0.39 -4.94
N THR A 306 -6.27 1.51 -5.64
CA THR A 306 -6.57 2.84 -5.08
C THR A 306 -7.99 2.93 -4.55
N ALA A 307 -8.96 2.41 -5.32
CA ALA A 307 -10.35 2.34 -4.88
C ALA A 307 -10.51 1.49 -3.60
N SER A 308 -9.92 0.29 -3.56
CA SER A 308 -9.92 -0.55 -2.35
C SER A 308 -9.24 0.13 -1.17
N GLN A 309 -8.12 0.82 -1.38
CA GLN A 309 -7.36 1.50 -0.33
C GLN A 309 -8.14 2.65 0.29
N LEU A 310 -8.79 3.48 -0.52
CA LEU A 310 -9.66 4.56 -0.05
C LEU A 310 -10.86 4.03 0.75
N ILE A 311 -11.42 2.89 0.34
CA ILE A 311 -12.47 2.18 1.10
C ILE A 311 -11.92 1.69 2.44
N ASN A 312 -10.72 1.09 2.49
CA ASN A 312 -10.08 0.66 3.74
C ASN A 312 -9.87 1.83 4.71
N PHE A 313 -9.38 2.97 4.24
CA PHE A 313 -9.24 4.17 5.06
C PHE A 313 -10.60 4.71 5.54
N SER A 314 -11.64 4.63 4.71
CA SER A 314 -13.01 4.98 5.10
C SER A 314 -13.52 4.03 6.20
N VAL A 315 -13.27 2.73 6.08
CA VAL A 315 -13.60 1.72 7.11
C VAL A 315 -12.89 2.00 8.43
N ILE A 316 -11.59 2.30 8.40
CA ILE A 316 -10.79 2.57 9.60
C ILE A 316 -11.29 3.81 10.32
N THR A 317 -11.49 4.90 9.59
CA THR A 317 -11.95 6.18 10.14
C THR A 317 -13.38 6.05 10.69
N PHE A 318 -14.28 5.38 9.97
CA PHE A 318 -15.63 5.09 10.45
C PHE A 318 -15.62 4.24 11.73
N THR A 319 -14.84 3.15 11.75
CA THR A 319 -14.66 2.28 12.93
C THR A 319 -14.14 3.07 14.13
N TYR A 320 -13.21 4.00 13.91
CA TYR A 320 -12.72 4.89 14.96
C TYR A 320 -13.82 5.79 15.54
N THR A 321 -14.70 6.35 14.69
CA THR A 321 -15.82 7.17 15.20
C THR A 321 -16.78 6.36 16.08
N ARG A 322 -17.00 5.08 15.77
CA ARG A 322 -17.82 4.16 16.57
C ARG A 322 -17.14 3.78 17.88
N PHE A 323 -15.85 3.44 17.83
CA PHE A 323 -15.05 3.19 19.02
C PHE A 323 -15.08 4.39 19.99
N ARG A 324 -14.91 5.62 19.49
CA ARG A 324 -15.01 6.82 20.32
C ARG A 324 -16.41 7.01 20.92
N LYS A 325 -17.47 6.75 20.15
CA LYS A 325 -18.85 6.79 20.68
C LYS A 325 -19.08 5.76 21.78
N ALA A 326 -18.49 4.56 21.66
CA ALA A 326 -18.54 3.52 22.69
C ALA A 326 -17.84 3.97 23.99
N LEU A 327 -16.62 4.51 23.89
CA LEU A 327 -15.89 5.02 25.06
C LEU A 327 -16.68 6.10 25.81
N ILE A 328 -17.34 7.01 25.09
CA ILE A 328 -18.18 8.05 25.70
C ILE A 328 -19.41 7.43 26.38
N ALA A 329 -20.09 6.49 25.72
CA ALA A 329 -21.27 5.82 26.27
C ALA A 329 -20.95 5.00 27.53
N GLN A 330 -19.74 4.45 27.62
CA GLN A 330 -19.28 3.62 28.74
C GLN A 330 -18.47 4.41 29.79
N GLY A 331 -18.36 5.73 29.65
CA GLY A 331 -17.69 6.59 30.62
C GLY A 331 -16.16 6.41 30.71
N ILE A 332 -15.53 5.81 29.71
CA ILE A 332 -14.07 5.59 29.70
C ILE A 332 -13.38 6.89 29.25
N PRO A 333 -12.58 7.55 30.12
CA PRO A 333 -11.95 8.81 29.78
C PRO A 333 -10.88 8.59 28.72
N ARG A 334 -10.82 9.48 27.73
CA ARG A 334 -9.85 9.38 26.61
C ARG A 334 -8.39 9.44 27.07
N GLU A 335 -8.14 10.02 28.23
CA GLU A 335 -6.84 10.09 28.90
C GLU A 335 -6.32 8.73 29.37
N SER A 336 -7.22 7.76 29.58
CA SER A 336 -6.85 6.37 29.90
C SER A 336 -6.28 5.62 28.69
N LEU A 337 -6.40 6.17 27.48
CA LEU A 337 -5.90 5.52 26.28
C LEU A 337 -4.36 5.65 26.20
N PRO A 338 -3.64 4.57 25.87
CA PRO A 338 -2.17 4.58 25.74
C PRO A 338 -1.63 5.56 24.69
N TYR A 339 -2.46 5.96 23.73
CA TYR A 339 -2.13 6.97 22.73
C TYR A 339 -3.35 7.82 22.40
N ILE A 340 -3.15 9.13 22.42
CA ILE A 340 -4.18 10.12 22.17
C ILE A 340 -3.82 10.89 20.89
N SER A 341 -4.54 10.61 19.80
CA SER A 341 -4.37 11.35 18.55
C SER A 341 -4.89 12.79 18.68
N ARG A 342 -4.14 13.79 18.22
CA ARG A 342 -4.55 15.21 18.30
C ARG A 342 -5.66 15.51 17.27
N GLY A 343 -6.57 16.44 17.59
CA GLY A 343 -7.61 16.91 16.65
C GLY A 343 -8.87 16.04 16.51
N GLN A 344 -9.03 14.99 17.32
CA GLN A 344 -10.24 14.16 17.32
C GLN A 344 -11.42 14.86 18.01
N PRO A 345 -12.66 14.75 17.49
CA PRO A 345 -13.10 13.87 16.41
C PRO A 345 -13.07 14.49 14.99
N TYR A 346 -12.74 15.79 14.86
CA TYR A 346 -12.82 16.49 13.57
C TYR A 346 -11.93 15.86 12.50
N VAL A 347 -10.72 15.43 12.88
CA VAL A 347 -9.80 14.74 11.95
C VAL A 347 -10.40 13.45 11.41
N ALA A 348 -11.12 12.66 12.22
CA ALA A 348 -11.75 11.43 11.75
C ALA A 348 -12.91 11.70 10.78
N TYR A 349 -13.71 12.76 11.01
CA TYR A 349 -14.80 13.13 10.10
C TYR A 349 -14.29 13.69 8.78
N VAL A 350 -13.26 14.54 8.83
CA VAL A 350 -12.61 15.07 7.62
C VAL A 350 -11.99 13.92 6.83
N ALA A 351 -11.23 13.04 7.48
CA ALA A 351 -10.61 11.89 6.81
C ALA A 351 -11.66 10.95 6.18
N LEU A 352 -12.76 10.63 6.89
CA LEU A 352 -13.85 9.82 6.35
C LEU A 352 -14.50 10.48 5.13
N THR A 353 -14.78 11.78 5.20
CA THR A 353 -15.43 12.52 4.12
C THR A 353 -14.51 12.61 2.90
N CYS A 354 -13.24 12.97 3.09
CA CYS A 354 -12.25 13.07 2.02
C CYS A 354 -12.01 11.72 1.34
N THR A 355 -11.80 10.66 2.10
CA THR A 355 -11.55 9.31 1.54
C THR A 355 -12.77 8.77 0.80
N THR A 356 -13.98 8.99 1.32
CA THR A 356 -15.22 8.61 0.64
C THR A 356 -15.40 9.38 -0.67
N ILE A 357 -15.24 10.71 -0.66
CA ILE A 357 -15.36 11.53 -1.87
C ILE A 357 -14.30 11.11 -2.90
N MET A 358 -13.05 10.93 -2.47
CA MET A 358 -11.96 10.51 -3.35
C MET A 358 -12.19 9.13 -3.96
N ALA A 359 -12.86 8.20 -3.26
CA ALA A 359 -13.20 6.91 -3.84
C ALA A 359 -14.11 7.09 -5.06
N PHE A 360 -15.14 7.93 -4.99
CA PHE A 360 -16.03 8.19 -6.13
C PHE A 360 -15.38 9.06 -7.22
N VAL A 361 -14.57 10.04 -6.82
CA VAL A 361 -13.87 10.94 -7.76
C VAL A 361 -12.71 10.22 -8.45
N GLY A 362 -12.14 9.15 -7.88
CA GLY A 362 -10.98 8.44 -8.43
C GLY A 362 -11.08 8.06 -9.91
N GLY A 363 -12.27 7.68 -10.38
CA GLY A 363 -12.54 7.32 -11.77
C GLY A 363 -13.08 8.47 -12.64
N TYR A 364 -12.93 9.74 -12.24
CA TYR A 364 -13.54 10.88 -12.94
C TYR A 364 -13.09 11.00 -14.41
N THR A 365 -11.92 10.48 -14.75
CA THR A 365 -11.32 10.55 -16.09
C THR A 365 -12.19 9.85 -17.14
N VAL A 366 -12.91 8.80 -16.75
CA VAL A 366 -13.83 8.03 -17.60
C VAL A 366 -15.05 8.86 -18.02
N PHE A 367 -15.45 9.84 -17.20
CA PHE A 367 -16.59 10.71 -17.46
C PHE A 367 -16.22 11.96 -18.27
N LEU A 368 -14.96 12.12 -18.68
CA LEU A 368 -14.54 13.19 -19.58
C LEU A 368 -14.96 12.87 -21.03
N ASN A 369 -15.44 13.88 -21.76
CA ASN A 369 -15.86 13.73 -23.15
C ASN A 369 -14.74 13.12 -24.01
N GLY A 370 -14.98 11.94 -24.57
CA GLY A 370 -14.04 11.22 -25.44
C GLY A 370 -13.13 10.18 -24.76
N ASN A 371 -13.19 10.03 -23.42
CA ASN A 371 -12.33 9.13 -22.64
C ASN A 371 -13.09 7.91 -22.07
N TRP A 372 -14.20 7.52 -22.68
CA TRP A 372 -14.96 6.36 -22.21
C TRP A 372 -14.23 5.06 -22.50
N ASP A 373 -13.74 4.41 -21.45
CA ASP A 373 -13.08 3.11 -21.53
C ASP A 373 -13.71 2.14 -20.53
N ILE A 374 -14.26 1.04 -21.04
CA ILE A 374 -15.02 0.05 -20.25
C ILE A 374 -14.11 -0.63 -19.20
N PRO A 375 -12.91 -1.13 -19.55
CA PRO A 375 -11.97 -1.65 -18.56
C PRO A 375 -11.66 -0.65 -17.44
N THR A 376 -11.29 0.59 -17.79
CA THR A 376 -10.94 1.61 -16.78
C THR A 376 -12.11 1.93 -15.85
N PHE A 377 -13.34 1.99 -16.38
CA PHE A 377 -14.55 2.12 -15.56
C PHE A 377 -14.70 0.95 -14.57
N LEU A 378 -14.60 -0.28 -15.07
CA LEU A 378 -14.75 -1.47 -14.24
C LEU A 378 -13.67 -1.52 -13.15
N PHE A 379 -12.39 -1.38 -13.49
CA PHE A 379 -11.32 -1.43 -12.50
C PHE A 379 -11.42 -0.30 -11.47
N SER A 380 -11.85 0.90 -11.86
CA SER A 380 -11.99 2.05 -10.94
C SER A 380 -13.18 1.92 -9.98
N TYR A 381 -14.31 1.36 -10.44
CA TYR A 381 -15.57 1.34 -9.67
C TYR A 381 -15.98 -0.03 -9.12
N THR A 382 -15.31 -1.11 -9.51
CA THR A 382 -15.64 -2.48 -9.05
C THR A 382 -15.67 -2.57 -7.53
N MET A 383 -14.67 -2.02 -6.85
CA MET A 383 -14.57 -2.13 -5.38
C MET A 383 -15.64 -1.34 -4.64
N ILE A 384 -16.05 -0.22 -5.23
CA ILE A 384 -17.13 0.63 -4.72
C ILE A 384 -18.48 -0.11 -4.81
N GLY A 385 -18.66 -0.98 -5.81
CA GLY A 385 -19.85 -1.85 -5.93
C GLY A 385 -19.75 -3.13 -5.09
N VAL A 386 -18.61 -3.81 -5.11
CA VAL A 386 -18.39 -5.10 -4.43
C VAL A 386 -18.51 -4.94 -2.92
N PHE A 387 -17.98 -3.87 -2.33
CA PHE A 387 -18.02 -3.67 -0.88
C PHE A 387 -19.47 -3.61 -0.32
N PRO A 388 -20.38 -2.76 -0.85
CA PRO A 388 -21.80 -2.79 -0.47
C PRO A 388 -22.49 -4.12 -0.74
N ILE A 389 -22.20 -4.80 -1.86
CA ILE A 389 -22.81 -6.10 -2.19
C ILE A 389 -22.45 -7.14 -1.13
N ILE A 390 -21.19 -7.23 -0.73
CA ILE A 390 -20.74 -8.16 0.32
C ILE A 390 -21.37 -7.78 1.66
N PHE A 391 -21.38 -6.49 2.00
CA PHE A 391 -21.97 -5.99 3.25
C PHE A 391 -23.47 -6.34 3.33
N VAL A 392 -24.23 -5.99 2.30
CA VAL A 392 -25.68 -6.21 2.23
C VAL A 392 -26.03 -7.69 2.13
N GLY A 393 -25.29 -8.45 1.31
CA GLY A 393 -25.47 -9.89 1.17
C GLY A 393 -25.26 -10.65 2.49
N TRP A 394 -24.19 -10.32 3.22
CA TRP A 394 -23.93 -10.90 4.53
C TRP A 394 -25.00 -10.51 5.55
N LYS A 395 -25.43 -9.24 5.52
CA LYS A 395 -26.46 -8.71 6.41
C LYS A 395 -27.81 -9.36 6.19
N PHE A 396 -28.21 -9.63 4.94
CA PHE A 396 -29.46 -10.34 4.65
C PHE A 396 -29.41 -11.81 5.08
N TYR A 397 -28.30 -12.50 4.85
CA TYR A 397 -28.18 -13.92 5.18
C TYR A 397 -28.07 -14.17 6.69
N HIS A 398 -27.22 -13.41 7.38
CA HIS A 398 -26.96 -13.60 8.82
C HIS A 398 -27.78 -12.68 9.73
N LYS A 399 -28.61 -11.79 9.17
CA LYS A 399 -29.46 -10.83 9.89
C LYS A 399 -28.70 -10.04 10.97
N THR A 400 -27.47 -9.62 10.67
CA THR A 400 -26.63 -8.88 11.62
C THR A 400 -27.14 -7.45 11.82
N THR A 401 -27.00 -6.93 13.03
CA THR A 401 -27.43 -5.58 13.41
C THR A 401 -26.24 -4.71 13.75
N PHE A 402 -26.30 -3.43 13.39
CA PHE A 402 -25.32 -2.46 13.87
C PHE A 402 -25.31 -2.45 15.40
N ARG A 403 -24.15 -2.68 16.00
CA ARG A 403 -24.00 -2.74 17.46
C ARG A 403 -24.24 -1.35 18.04
N LYS A 404 -25.10 -1.22 19.07
CA LYS A 404 -25.31 0.07 19.73
C LYS A 404 -24.04 0.49 20.47
N PRO A 405 -23.74 1.79 20.61
CA PRO A 405 -22.52 2.24 21.29
C PRO A 405 -22.32 1.67 22.70
N GLU A 406 -23.41 1.44 23.42
CA GLU A 406 -23.42 0.86 24.77
C GLU A 406 -23.01 -0.62 24.78
N ASP A 407 -23.44 -1.39 23.78
CA ASP A 407 -23.21 -2.83 23.63
C ASP A 407 -21.87 -3.17 22.94
N ILE A 408 -21.07 -2.17 22.57
CA ILE A 408 -19.78 -2.40 21.92
C ILE A 408 -18.79 -2.89 22.97
N ASP A 409 -18.30 -4.12 22.78
CA ASP A 409 -17.25 -4.68 23.62
C ASP A 409 -15.91 -3.97 23.37
N VAL A 410 -15.50 -3.13 24.31
CA VAL A 410 -14.17 -2.48 24.33
C VAL A 410 -13.23 -3.06 25.39
N THR A 411 -13.69 -3.94 26.27
CA THR A 411 -12.94 -4.39 27.46
C THR A 411 -12.32 -5.78 27.30
N THR A 412 -12.93 -6.70 26.53
CA THR A 412 -12.43 -8.08 26.40
C THR A 412 -11.03 -8.12 25.77
N GLY A 413 -10.07 -8.73 26.46
CA GLY A 413 -8.67 -8.87 26.03
C GLY A 413 -7.76 -7.68 26.37
N VAL A 414 -8.31 -6.60 26.94
CA VAL A 414 -7.50 -5.45 27.39
C VAL A 414 -6.71 -5.82 28.65
N GLU A 415 -7.33 -6.54 29.59
CA GLU A 415 -6.71 -6.92 30.88
C GLU A 415 -5.52 -7.87 30.71
N GLU A 416 -5.61 -8.84 29.78
CA GLU A 416 -4.52 -9.77 29.45
C GLU A 416 -3.32 -9.03 28.85
N ILE A 417 -3.57 -8.00 28.04
CA ILE A 417 -2.53 -7.16 27.43
C ILE A 417 -1.93 -6.21 28.47
N GLU A 418 -2.74 -5.65 29.37
CA GLU A 418 -2.25 -4.85 30.50
C GLU A 418 -1.39 -5.68 31.47
N GLU A 419 -1.76 -6.94 31.72
CA GLU A 419 -0.98 -7.87 32.52
C GLU A 419 0.36 -8.23 31.84
N TYR A 420 0.34 -8.51 30.54
CA TYR A 420 1.57 -8.71 29.75
C TYR A 420 2.49 -7.48 29.82
N HIS A 421 1.94 -6.27 29.70
CA HIS A 421 2.72 -5.03 29.80
C HIS A 421 3.25 -4.75 31.22
N ARG A 422 2.48 -5.07 32.28
CA ARG A 422 2.92 -4.94 33.67
C ARG A 422 4.09 -5.86 33.98
N ASN A 423 4.12 -7.03 33.37
CA ASN A 423 5.16 -8.05 33.56
C ASN A 423 6.30 -7.97 32.54
N TYR A 424 6.25 -7.04 31.58
CA TYR A 424 7.27 -6.88 30.56
C TYR A 424 8.53 -6.23 31.15
N VAL A 425 9.56 -7.06 31.35
CA VAL A 425 10.91 -6.58 31.68
C VAL A 425 11.66 -6.34 30.37
N PRO A 426 12.05 -5.09 30.03
CA PRO A 426 12.80 -4.83 28.82
C PRO A 426 14.14 -5.58 28.86
N ALA A 427 14.38 -6.43 27.86
CA ALA A 427 15.64 -7.13 27.72
C ALA A 427 16.78 -6.10 27.59
N LYS A 428 17.77 -6.15 28.49
CA LYS A 428 18.94 -5.27 28.39
C LYS A 428 19.65 -5.52 27.04
N PRO A 429 19.95 -4.47 26.26
CA PRO A 429 20.57 -4.65 24.95
C PRO A 429 21.96 -5.28 25.12
N SER A 430 22.15 -6.45 24.50
CA SER A 430 23.39 -7.24 24.64
C SER A 430 24.56 -6.69 23.82
N ASN A 431 24.31 -5.92 22.75
CA ASN A 431 25.32 -5.53 21.76
C ASN A 431 25.32 -4.01 21.42
N MET A 432 26.46 -3.48 20.97
CA MET A 432 26.57 -2.08 20.49
C MET A 432 25.63 -1.80 19.30
N PHE A 433 25.42 -2.79 18.44
CA PHE A 433 24.50 -2.70 17.30
C PHE A 433 23.03 -2.65 17.73
N SER A 434 22.64 -3.36 18.81
CA SER A 434 21.29 -3.24 19.36
C SER A 434 21.08 -1.94 20.11
N LYS A 435 22.11 -1.39 20.77
CA LYS A 435 22.07 -0.02 21.32
C LYS A 435 21.90 1.05 20.24
N PHE A 436 22.57 0.91 19.10
CA PHE A 436 22.40 1.82 17.96
C PHE A 436 21.02 1.65 17.32
N GLY A 437 20.55 0.40 17.17
CA GLY A 437 19.19 0.08 16.73
C GLY A 437 18.11 0.71 17.62
N ASP A 438 18.21 0.57 18.94
CA ASP A 438 17.27 1.17 19.89
C ASP A 438 17.32 2.71 19.89
N GLN A 439 18.51 3.32 19.70
CA GLN A 439 18.63 4.78 19.58
C GLN A 439 18.00 5.33 18.30
N VAL A 440 18.09 4.60 17.19
CA VAL A 440 17.57 5.04 15.89
C VAL A 440 16.08 4.69 15.74
N PHE A 441 15.66 3.51 16.18
CA PHE A 441 14.33 2.96 15.90
C PHE A 441 13.35 2.98 17.09
N GLY A 442 13.84 3.10 18.33
CA GLY A 442 13.05 3.42 19.53
C GLY A 442 12.25 2.27 20.13
#